data_AF-A0A7I8ENE7-F1
#
_entry.id   AF-A0A7I8ENE7-F1
#
_cell.length_a   1.000
_cell.length_b   1.000
_cell.length_c   1.000
_cell.angle_alpha   90.00
_cell.angle_beta   90.00
_cell.angle_gamma   90.00
#
_symmetry.space_group_name_H-M   'P 1'
#
loop_
_entity.id
_entity.type
_entity.pdbx_description
1 polymer ?
#
loop_
_entity_poly.entity_id
_entity_poly.type
_entity_poly.pdbx_seq_one_letter_code
_entity_poly.pdbx_strand_id
1 'polypeptide(L)'
;MKQEITVHEQGITAEYYGKATTIPWHEVQGFDIWGGKTKRMISYELIGENGVVRWVVPNQYRLFFPFKPTIPNDEYTQKMAALQQVIVAQSGKPLYSSLYRCLFLYQLCRLCWQEFANQ
;
A
#
# COMPACT_ATOMS: atom_id res chain seq x y z
N MET A 1 8.27 0.63 17.76
CA MET A 1 8.44 0.77 16.31
C MET A 1 7.82 2.10 15.91
N LYS A 2 8.64 3.10 15.52
CA LYS A 2 8.13 4.39 15.06
C LYS A 2 8.07 4.34 13.53
N GLN A 3 6.90 4.58 12.98
CA GLN A 3 6.71 4.79 11.56
C GLN A 3 6.12 6.19 11.37
N GLU A 4 6.67 6.95 10.44
CA GLU A 4 6.19 8.29 10.10
C GLU A 4 5.86 8.34 8.61
N ILE A 5 4.71 8.94 8.27
CA ILE A 5 4.27 9.12 6.90
C ILE A 5 4.03 10.60 6.71
N THR A 6 4.74 11.20 5.76
CA THR A 6 4.62 12.61 5.45
C THR A 6 4.15 12.75 4.01
N VAL A 7 3.02 13.42 3.85
CA VAL A 7 2.44 13.74 2.55
C VAL A 7 2.88 15.14 2.18
N HIS A 8 3.50 15.26 1.02
CA HIS A 8 3.93 16.53 0.45
C HIS A 8 3.14 16.81 -0.83
N GLU A 9 3.21 18.04 -1.33
CA GLU A 9 2.58 18.42 -2.59
C GLU A 9 3.14 17.61 -3.77
N GLN A 10 4.44 17.29 -3.75
CA GLN A 10 5.14 16.62 -4.85
C GLN A 10 5.22 15.09 -4.70
N GLY A 11 4.94 14.55 -3.52
CA GLY A 11 5.07 13.11 -3.27
C GLY A 11 4.73 12.69 -1.86
N ILE A 12 5.11 11.47 -1.52
CA ILE A 12 4.92 10.87 -0.20
C ILE A 12 6.23 10.27 0.31
N THR A 13 6.49 10.51 1.58
CA THR A 13 7.65 9.99 2.30
C THR A 13 7.17 9.05 3.39
N ALA A 14 7.77 7.87 3.49
CA ALA A 14 7.65 7.05 4.69
C ALA A 14 9.01 6.85 5.33
N GLU A 15 9.09 7.11 6.63
CA GLU A 15 10.25 6.83 7.45
C GLU A 15 10.01 5.60 8.31
N TYR A 16 10.96 4.67 8.23
CA TYR A 16 10.96 3.45 9.02
C TYR A 16 12.37 3.15 9.52
N TYR A 17 12.55 3.08 10.85
CA TYR A 17 13.86 2.91 11.49
C TYR A 17 14.94 3.92 11.00
N GLY A 18 14.57 5.19 10.82
CA GLY A 18 15.50 6.23 10.35
C GLY A 18 15.86 6.15 8.86
N LYS A 19 15.27 5.20 8.11
CA LYS A 19 15.36 5.16 6.65
C LYS A 19 14.09 5.76 6.05
N ALA A 20 14.26 6.83 5.31
CA ALA A 20 13.19 7.47 4.56
C ALA A 20 13.20 7.00 3.10
N THR A 21 12.02 6.61 2.60
CA THR A 21 11.78 6.42 1.18
C THR A 21 10.78 7.46 0.74
N THR A 22 11.11 8.20 -0.32
CA THR A 22 10.22 9.19 -0.92
C THR A 22 9.83 8.72 -2.32
N ILE A 23 8.56 8.85 -2.66
CA ILE A 23 8.05 8.60 -4.01
C ILE A 23 7.35 9.87 -4.51
N PRO A 24 7.85 10.50 -5.58
CA PRO A 24 7.13 11.56 -6.27
C PRO A 24 5.81 11.04 -6.87
N TRP A 25 4.76 11.86 -6.86
CA TRP A 25 3.44 11.42 -7.34
C TRP A 25 3.44 10.95 -8.80
N HIS A 26 4.22 11.62 -9.65
CA HIS A 26 4.35 11.28 -11.07
C HIS A 26 5.09 9.96 -11.32
N GLU A 27 5.86 9.46 -10.35
CA GLU A 27 6.55 8.17 -10.43
C GLU A 27 5.66 7.01 -9.91
N VAL A 28 4.49 7.29 -9.35
CA VAL A 28 3.62 6.25 -8.78
C VAL A 28 3.05 5.36 -9.87
N GLN A 29 3.40 4.08 -9.81
CA GLN A 29 2.95 3.05 -10.73
C GLN A 29 1.76 2.25 -10.19
N GLY A 30 1.67 2.07 -8.87
CA GLY A 30 0.56 1.33 -8.26
C GLY A 30 0.40 1.52 -6.75
N PHE A 31 -0.78 1.18 -6.26
CA PHE A 31 -1.14 1.22 -4.84
C PHE A 31 -1.83 -0.10 -4.46
N ASP A 32 -1.29 -0.84 -3.49
CA ASP A 32 -1.73 -2.21 -3.18
C ASP A 32 -1.68 -2.53 -1.67
N ILE A 33 -2.41 -3.59 -1.27
CA ILE A 33 -2.28 -4.24 0.03
C ILE A 33 -1.34 -5.43 -0.12
N TRP A 34 -0.15 -5.35 0.46
CA TRP A 34 0.85 -6.41 0.43
C TRP A 34 0.57 -7.51 1.47
N GLY A 35 0.55 -8.76 1.03
CA GLY A 35 0.43 -9.93 1.92
C GLY A 35 -0.98 -10.19 2.47
N GLY A 36 -2.01 -9.58 1.89
CA GLY A 36 -3.43 -9.85 2.17
C GLY A 36 -3.99 -9.27 3.48
N LYS A 37 -5.33 -9.23 3.58
CA LYS A 37 -6.07 -8.66 4.73
C LYS A 37 -6.12 -9.57 5.97
N THR A 38 -5.56 -10.78 5.91
CA THR A 38 -5.69 -11.80 6.97
C THR A 38 -4.70 -11.63 8.12
N LYS A 39 -3.69 -10.79 7.95
CA LYS A 39 -2.65 -10.52 8.95
C LYS A 39 -3.19 -9.61 10.06
N ARG A 40 -2.59 -9.72 11.25
CA ARG A 40 -2.84 -8.78 12.37
C ARG A 40 -2.58 -7.35 11.91
N MET A 41 -1.54 -7.11 11.11
CA MET A 41 -1.26 -5.83 10.46
C MET A 41 -1.58 -5.90 8.97
N ILE A 42 -2.29 -4.93 8.44
CA ILE A 42 -2.50 -4.73 7.00
C ILE A 42 -1.33 -3.90 6.50
N SER A 43 -0.54 -4.45 5.57
CA SER A 43 0.57 -3.71 4.94
C SER A 43 0.06 -3.07 3.66
N TYR A 44 0.10 -1.75 3.59
CA TYR A 44 -0.13 -0.98 2.38
C TYR A 44 1.21 -0.71 1.72
N GLU A 45 1.24 -0.71 0.39
CA GLU A 45 2.41 -0.33 -0.37
C GLU A 45 2.05 0.58 -1.54
N LEU A 46 2.83 1.64 -1.69
CA LEU A 46 2.85 2.49 -2.87
C LEU A 46 4.11 2.17 -3.65
N ILE A 47 3.94 1.79 -4.91
CA ILE A 47 5.01 1.34 -5.80
C ILE A 47 5.31 2.49 -6.74
N GLY A 48 6.54 2.99 -6.67
CA GLY A 48 7.09 3.97 -7.60
C GLY A 48 8.05 3.30 -8.58
N GLU A 49 8.55 4.07 -9.54
CA GLU A 49 9.54 3.59 -10.52
C GLU A 49 10.84 3.11 -9.87
N ASN A 50 11.33 3.85 -8.87
CA ASN A 50 12.63 3.61 -8.23
C ASN A 50 12.52 3.11 -6.78
N GLY A 51 11.33 2.76 -6.30
CA GLY A 51 11.18 2.39 -4.89
C GLY A 51 9.78 2.01 -4.46
N VAL A 52 9.67 1.63 -3.19
CA VAL A 52 8.39 1.26 -2.56
C VAL A 52 8.30 1.93 -1.20
N VAL A 53 7.20 2.65 -0.99
CA VAL A 53 6.79 3.20 0.30
C VAL A 53 5.81 2.23 0.93
N ARG A 54 6.10 1.76 2.16
CA ARG A 54 5.24 0.80 2.87
C ARG A 54 4.79 1.33 4.22
N TRP A 55 3.55 1.03 4.59
CA TRP A 55 3.05 1.29 5.93
C TRP A 55 2.13 0.20 6.42
N VAL A 56 2.03 0.11 7.75
CA VAL A 56 1.24 -0.91 8.41
C VAL A 56 0.14 -0.31 9.27
N VAL A 57 -1.06 -0.86 9.12
CA VAL A 57 -2.27 -0.47 9.83
C VAL A 57 -2.75 -1.67 10.65
N PRO A 58 -3.08 -1.52 11.94
CA PRO A 58 -3.71 -2.59 12.72
C PRO A 58 -5.00 -3.06 12.08
N ASN A 59 -5.17 -4.38 12.02
CA ASN A 59 -6.41 -4.99 11.55
C ASN A 59 -7.45 -4.93 12.67
N GLN A 60 -8.46 -4.07 12.51
CA GLN A 60 -9.54 -3.87 13.47
C GLN A 60 -10.30 -5.16 13.84
N TYR A 61 -10.29 -6.17 12.97
CA TYR A 61 -10.95 -7.46 13.20
C TYR A 61 -10.09 -8.46 14.00
N ARG A 62 -8.86 -8.08 14.37
CA ARG A 62 -7.92 -8.92 15.13
C ARG A 62 -7.49 -8.17 16.40
N LEU A 63 -8.33 -8.24 17.44
CA LEU A 63 -8.27 -7.47 18.69
C LEU A 63 -7.01 -7.64 19.56
N PHE A 64 -6.13 -8.61 19.30
CA PHE A 64 -4.96 -8.84 20.15
C PHE A 64 -3.71 -8.18 19.59
N PHE A 65 -3.58 -6.89 19.89
CA PHE A 65 -2.39 -6.09 19.58
C PHE A 65 -1.63 -5.71 20.85
N PRO A 66 -0.32 -6.02 20.94
CA PRO A 66 0.51 -5.63 22.09
C PRO A 66 0.94 -4.15 22.05
N PHE A 67 0.45 -3.35 21.10
CA PHE A 67 0.80 -1.94 20.98
C PHE A 67 -0.33 -1.09 21.57
N LYS A 68 0.01 -0.23 22.54
CA LYS A 68 -0.89 0.82 23.03
C LYS A 68 -0.83 1.99 22.03
N PRO A 69 -1.92 2.27 21.29
CA PRO A 69 -1.90 3.35 20.32
C PRO A 69 -1.79 4.70 21.06
N THR A 70 -0.98 5.61 20.51
CA THR A 70 -0.82 6.98 21.03
C THR A 70 -1.99 7.90 20.71
N ILE A 71 -2.82 7.52 19.74
CA ILE A 71 -4.06 8.22 19.37
C ILE A 71 -5.24 7.24 19.40
N PRO A 72 -6.49 7.73 19.59
CA PRO A 72 -7.69 6.90 19.50
C PRO A 72 -7.78 6.15 18.17
N ASN A 73 -8.36 4.93 18.20
CA ASN A 73 -8.48 4.10 17.00
C ASN A 73 -9.31 4.76 15.89
N ASP A 74 -10.39 5.45 16.25
CA ASP A 74 -11.25 6.13 15.29
C ASP A 74 -10.51 7.27 14.58
N GLU A 75 -9.75 8.08 15.33
CA GLU A 75 -8.92 9.15 14.78
C GLU A 75 -7.86 8.58 13.83
N TYR A 76 -7.22 7.48 14.22
CA TYR A 76 -6.26 6.79 13.37
C TYR A 76 -6.90 6.26 12.08
N THR A 77 -8.08 5.65 12.19
CA THR A 77 -8.84 5.12 11.04
C THR A 77 -9.24 6.24 10.08
N GLN A 78 -9.69 7.38 10.60
CA GLN A 78 -10.00 8.56 9.79
C GLN A 78 -8.77 9.10 9.06
N LYS A 79 -7.63 9.22 9.77
CA LYS A 79 -6.35 9.65 9.16
C LYS A 79 -5.90 8.71 8.05
N MET A 80 -6.02 7.39 8.25
CA MET A 80 -5.66 6.40 7.24
C MET A 80 -6.61 6.40 6.04
N ALA A 81 -7.91 6.62 6.25
CA ALA A 81 -8.87 6.77 5.16
C ALA A 81 -8.59 8.05 4.34
N ALA A 82 -8.30 9.17 5.00
CA ALA A 82 -7.93 10.41 4.34
C ALA A 82 -6.63 10.26 3.54
N LEU A 83 -5.62 9.58 4.09
CA LEU A 83 -4.37 9.27 3.38
C LEU A 83 -4.64 8.49 2.08
N GLN A 84 -5.50 7.47 2.14
CA GLN A 84 -5.88 6.69 0.94
C GLN A 84 -6.53 7.58 -0.12
N GLN A 85 -7.44 8.47 0.28
CA GLN A 85 -8.10 9.41 -0.65
C GLN A 85 -7.08 10.35 -1.30
N VAL A 86 -6.13 10.89 -0.54
CA VAL A 86 -5.07 11.76 -1.08
C VAL A 86 -4.19 11.01 -2.08
N ILE A 87 -3.79 9.77 -1.77
CA ILE A 87 -2.98 8.95 -2.68
C ILE A 87 -3.73 8.72 -4.00
N VAL A 88 -5.01 8.36 -3.94
CA VAL A 88 -5.84 8.15 -5.14
C VAL A 88 -5.96 9.45 -5.94
N ALA A 89 -6.21 10.58 -5.28
CA ALA A 89 -6.35 11.87 -5.93
C ALA A 89 -5.06 12.35 -6.61
N GLN A 90 -3.91 12.17 -5.95
CA GLN A 90 -2.61 12.64 -6.46
C GLN A 90 -2.01 11.74 -7.53
N SER A 91 -2.17 10.41 -7.38
CA SER A 91 -1.55 9.44 -8.30
C SER A 91 -2.49 8.92 -9.39
N GLY A 92 -3.81 9.11 -9.23
CA GLY A 92 -4.81 8.47 -10.07
C GLY A 92 -4.87 6.94 -9.95
N LYS A 93 -4.11 6.33 -9.03
CA LYS A 93 -4.07 4.87 -8.84
C LYS A 93 -5.04 4.44 -7.74
N PRO A 94 -6.03 3.58 -8.05
CA PRO A 94 -6.89 3.04 -7.00
C PRO A 94 -6.12 2.03 -6.14
N LEU A 95 -6.60 1.84 -4.91
CA LEU A 95 -6.08 0.78 -4.04
C LEU A 95 -6.49 -0.59 -4.57
N TYR A 96 -5.52 -1.39 -4.98
CA TYR A 96 -5.71 -2.80 -5.28
C TYR A 96 -5.51 -3.67 -4.03
N SER A 97 -6.00 -4.90 -4.11
CA SER A 97 -5.70 -5.95 -3.13
C SER A 97 -4.98 -7.05 -3.86
N SER A 98 -3.77 -7.40 -3.41
CA SER A 98 -2.86 -8.33 -4.08
C SER A 98 -3.42 -9.75 -4.28
N LEU A 99 -4.55 -10.10 -3.64
CA LEU A 99 -5.35 -11.29 -3.96
C LEU A 99 -5.80 -11.30 -5.43
N TYR A 100 -6.04 -10.13 -6.03
CA TYR A 100 -6.41 -9.97 -7.44
C TYR A 100 -5.19 -9.78 -8.35
N ARG A 101 -4.03 -9.38 -7.81
CA ARG A 101 -2.81 -9.18 -8.61
C ARG A 101 -2.20 -10.51 -9.07
N CYS A 102 -2.26 -11.55 -8.23
CA CYS A 102 -1.95 -12.91 -8.68
C CYS A 102 -2.92 -13.39 -9.76
N LEU A 103 -4.23 -13.11 -9.65
CA LEU A 103 -5.19 -13.52 -10.68
C LEU A 103 -4.98 -12.79 -12.01
N PHE A 104 -4.67 -11.50 -11.97
CA PHE A 104 -4.44 -10.69 -13.18
C PHE A 104 -3.10 -11.04 -13.85
N LEU A 105 -2.04 -11.25 -13.08
CA LEU A 105 -0.76 -11.75 -13.62
C LEU A 105 -0.87 -13.19 -14.12
N TYR A 106 -1.67 -14.05 -13.48
CA TYR A 106 -1.93 -15.41 -13.97
C TYR A 106 -2.77 -15.40 -15.25
N GLN A 107 -3.76 -14.52 -15.37
CA GLN A 107 -4.54 -14.36 -16.61
C GLN A 107 -3.69 -13.76 -17.74
N LEU A 108 -2.87 -12.75 -17.47
CA LEU A 108 -1.96 -12.18 -18.46
C LEU A 108 -0.85 -13.17 -18.87
N CYS A 109 -0.27 -13.92 -17.93
CA CYS A 109 0.67 -15.00 -18.26
C CYS A 109 0.00 -16.13 -19.04
N ARG A 110 -1.27 -16.48 -18.75
CA ARG A 110 -2.00 -17.53 -19.49
C ARG A 110 -2.35 -17.10 -20.91
N LEU A 111 -2.74 -15.84 -21.11
CA LEU A 111 -3.00 -15.27 -22.44
C LEU A 111 -1.71 -15.17 -23.25
N CYS A 112 -0.61 -14.71 -22.65
CA CYS A 112 0.69 -14.63 -23.31
C CYS A 112 1.28 -16.02 -23.63
N TRP A 113 1.00 -17.04 -22.81
CA TRP A 113 1.38 -18.44 -23.11
C TRP A 113 0.55 -19.07 -24.24
N GLN A 114 -0.75 -18.78 -24.34
CA GLN A 114 -1.59 -19.31 -25.43
C GLN A 114 -1.24 -18.72 -26.80
N GLU A 115 -0.74 -17.49 -26.85
CA GLU A 115 -0.24 -16.89 -28.10
C GLU A 115 1.11 -17.49 -28.53
N PHE A 116 1.98 -17.85 -27.59
CA PHE A 116 3.26 -18.51 -27.88
C PHE A 116 3.14 -20.01 -28.21
N ALA A 117 2.14 -20.70 -27.69
CA ALA A 117 1.96 -22.14 -27.91
C ALA A 117 1.22 -22.49 -29.23
N ASN A 118 0.74 -21.49 -29.98
CA ASN A 118 0.03 -21.64 -31.25
C ASN A 118 0.81 -21.10 -32.46
N GLN A 119 2.12 -20.84 -32.32
CA GLN A 119 3.05 -20.61 -33.42
C GLN A 119 3.96 -21.83 -33.57
#